data_AF-A0A3D2N148-F1
#
_entry.id   AF-A0A3D2N148-F1
#
_cell.length_a   1.000
_cell.length_b   1.000
_cell.length_c   1.000
_cell.angle_alpha   90.00
_cell.angle_beta   90.00
_cell.angle_gamma   90.00
#
_symmetry.space_group_name_H-M   'P 1'
#
loop_
_entity.id
_entity.type
_entity.pdbx_description
1 polymer ?
#
loop_
_entity_poly.entity_id
_entity_poly.type
_entity_poly.pdbx_seq_one_letter_code
_entity_poly.pdbx_strand_id
1 'polypeptide(L)' 'MHGGKMFLRSECKGIHFPHQVHTHLADESEMEEIAHYLRRFCFYFGHDLKELLDHPFTVVMPDSRNPYRQMYVAN' A
#
# COMPACT_ATOMS: atom_id res chain seq x y z
N MET A 1 1.12 -11.12 -3.09
CA MET A 1 2.13 -10.04 -3.16
C MET A 1 3.39 -10.56 -2.49
N HIS A 2 4.55 -10.52 -3.16
CA HIS A 2 5.80 -11.12 -2.64
C HIS A 2 6.84 -10.10 -2.18
N GLY A 3 6.57 -8.80 -2.37
CA GLY A 3 7.42 -7.69 -1.92
C GLY A 3 6.75 -6.34 -2.17
N GLY A 4 7.19 -5.32 -1.43
CA GLY A 4 6.72 -3.92 -1.56
C GLY A 4 5.52 -3.56 -0.68
N LYS A 5 4.96 -2.38 -0.93
CA LYS A 5 3.76 -1.82 -0.31
C LYS A 5 2.80 -1.38 -1.43
N MET A 6 1.51 -1.67 -1.28
CA MET A 6 0.47 -1.25 -2.22
C MET A 6 -0.55 -0.38 -1.48
N PHE A 7 -0.97 0.72 -2.10
CA PHE A 7 -2.02 1.60 -1.60
C PHE A 7 -3.28 1.46 -2.47
N LEU A 8 -4.42 1.21 -1.83
CA LEU A 8 -5.73 1.17 -2.47
C LEU A 8 -6.57 2.34 -1.96
N ARG A 9 -7.07 3.21 -2.84
CA ARG A 9 -7.96 4.32 -2.47
C ARG A 9 -9.38 3.81 -2.16
N SER A 10 -9.52 3.09 -1.05
CA SER A 10 -10.76 2.51 -0.53
C SER A 10 -10.56 2.05 0.92
N GLU A 11 -11.65 1.90 1.68
CA GLU A 11 -11.64 1.15 2.95
C GLU A 11 -11.68 -0.38 2.73
N CYS A 12 -11.83 -0.84 1.49
CA CYS A 12 -11.88 -2.25 1.11
C CYS A 12 -12.90 -3.09 1.91
N LYS A 13 -13.98 -2.46 2.39
CA LYS A 13 -15.09 -3.14 3.07
C LYS A 13 -15.68 -4.22 2.16
N GLY A 14 -15.69 -5.48 2.63
CA GLY A 14 -16.20 -6.63 1.89
C GLY A 14 -15.21 -7.26 0.90
N ILE A 15 -13.95 -6.80 0.85
CA ILE A 15 -12.90 -7.45 0.06
C ILE A 15 -12.23 -8.54 0.89
N HIS A 16 -12.19 -9.75 0.35
CA HIS A 16 -11.43 -10.86 0.93
C HIS A 16 -10.00 -10.86 0.41
N PHE A 17 -9.07 -10.40 1.24
CA PHE A 17 -7.65 -10.50 0.92
C PHE A 17 -7.12 -11.91 1.21
N PRO A 18 -6.20 -12.43 0.39
CA PRO A 18 -5.58 -13.72 0.64
C PRO A 18 -4.69 -13.65 1.90
N HIS A 19 -4.57 -14.74 2.65
CA HIS A 19 -3.84 -14.78 3.93
C HIS A 19 -2.36 -14.42 3.85
N GLN A 20 -1.77 -14.39 2.65
CA GLN A 20 -0.39 -14.01 2.39
C GLN A 20 -0.15 -12.49 2.43
N VAL A 21 -1.16 -11.68 2.73
CA VAL A 21 -1.03 -10.24 2.90
C VAL A 21 -1.70 -9.76 4.18
N HIS A 22 -1.15 -8.69 4.75
CA HIS A 22 -1.80 -7.89 5.79
C HIS A 22 -2.35 -6.62 5.18
N THR A 23 -3.47 -6.15 5.74
CA THR A 23 -4.12 -4.91 5.32
C THR A 23 -4.52 -4.06 6.51
N HIS A 24 -4.33 -2.75 6.40
CA HIS A 24 -4.77 -1.78 7.38
C HIS A 24 -5.08 -0.45 6.69
N LEU A 25 -5.86 0.42 7.36
CA LEU A 25 -6.04 1.79 6.89
C LEU A 25 -4.71 2.54 7.02
N ALA A 26 -4.34 3.31 6.00
CA ALA A 26 -3.12 4.11 5.99
C ALA A 26 -3.11 5.07 7.19
N ASP A 27 -2.00 5.08 7.92
CA ASP A 27 -1.75 6.07 8.97
C ASP A 27 -1.28 7.41 8.38
N GLU A 28 -1.02 8.40 9.24
CA GLU A 28 -0.58 9.73 8.80
C GLU A 28 0.74 9.69 8.00
N SER A 29 1.71 8.88 8.42
CA SER A 29 3.00 8.75 7.74
C SER A 29 2.83 8.10 6.36
N GLU A 30 1.95 7.11 6.26
CA GLU A 30 1.63 6.43 5.00
C GLU A 30 0.80 7.31 4.07
N MET A 31 -0.07 8.17 4.62
CA MET A 31 -0.77 9.20 3.86
C MET A 31 0.20 10.24 3.27
N GLU A 32 1.21 10.67 4.03
CA GLU A 32 2.28 11.53 3.51
C GLU A 32 3.11 10.85 2.41
N GLU A 33 3.41 9.55 2.59
CA GLU A 33 4.11 8.71 1.61
C GLU A 33 3.35 8.68 0.27
N ILE A 34 2.07 8.30 0.29
CA ILE A 34 1.28 8.22 -0.95
C ILE A 34 1.03 9.61 -1.56
N ALA A 35 0.86 10.66 -0.74
CA ALA A 35 0.69 12.02 -1.22
C ALA A 35 1.87 12.52 -2.06
N HIS A 36 3.10 12.08 -1.77
CA HIS A 36 4.27 12.40 -2.60
C HIS A 36 4.10 11.86 -4.04
N TYR A 37 3.65 10.62 -4.18
CA TYR A 37 3.42 10.01 -5.49
C TYR A 37 2.21 10.60 -6.21
N LEU A 38 1.11 10.84 -5.47
CA LEU A 38 -0.09 11.46 -6.02
C LEU A 38 0.17 12.87 -6.54
N ARG A 39 1.02 13.67 -5.88
CA ARG A 39 1.45 14.98 -6.41
C ARG A 39 2.05 14.88 -7.81
N ARG A 40 2.93 13.89 -8.03
CA ARG A 40 3.54 13.65 -9.34
C ARG A 40 2.50 13.17 -10.35
N PHE A 41 1.62 12.26 -9.94
CA PHE A 41 0.51 11.80 -10.77
C PHE A 41 -0.39 12.96 -11.22
N CYS A 42 -0.85 13.80 -10.28
CA CYS A 42 -1.63 14.99 -10.56
C CYS A 42 -0.92 15.93 -11.55
N PHE A 43 0.39 16.15 -11.38
CA PHE A 43 1.18 16.98 -12.30
C PHE A 43 1.19 16.41 -13.73
N TYR A 44 1.37 15.10 -13.89
CA TYR A 44 1.46 14.49 -15.23
C TYR A 44 0.10 14.29 -15.91
N PHE A 45 -0.97 14.10 -15.13
CA PHE A 45 -2.28 13.68 -15.65
C PHE A 45 -3.40 14.70 -15.43
N GLY A 46 -3.12 15.83 -14.78
CA GLY A 46 -4.08 16.94 -14.63
C GLY A 46 -5.20 16.68 -13.61
N HIS A 47 -4.93 15.91 -12.56
CA HIS A 47 -5.88 15.65 -11.47
C HIS A 47 -5.68 16.59 -10.28
N ASP A 48 -6.72 16.79 -9.46
CA ASP A 48 -6.61 17.52 -8.20
C ASP A 48 -6.14 16.61 -7.05
N LEU A 49 -5.12 17.04 -6.31
CA LEU A 49 -4.55 16.25 -5.23
C LEU A 49 -5.51 16.10 -4.04
N LYS A 50 -6.27 17.16 -3.71
CA LYS A 50 -7.18 17.13 -2.57
C LYS A 50 -8.31 16.15 -2.83
N GLU A 51 -8.87 16.14 -4.03
CA GLU A 51 -9.87 15.16 -4.44
C GLU A 51 -9.36 13.72 -4.29
N LEU A 52 -8.11 13.44 -4.67
CA LEU A 52 -7.53 12.10 -4.51
C LEU A 52 -7.28 11.73 -3.04
N LEU A 53 -6.92 12.68 -2.20
CA LEU A 53 -6.66 12.48 -0.76
C LEU A 53 -7.93 12.48 0.11
N ASP A 54 -9.06 12.99 -0.40
CA ASP A 54 -10.36 13.04 0.30
C ASP A 54 -11.08 11.67 0.36
N HIS A 55 -10.31 10.59 0.36
CA HIS A 55 -10.83 9.23 0.49
C HIS A 55 -9.85 8.40 1.30
N PRO A 56 -10.32 7.46 2.15
CA PRO A 56 -9.45 6.54 2.86
C PRO A 56 -8.62 5.70 1.90
N PHE A 57 -7.42 5.35 2.36
CA PHE A 57 -6.53 4.42 1.71
C PHE A 57 -6.32 3.18 2.58
N THR A 58 -6.36 2.01 1.96
CA THR A 58 -5.95 0.74 2.58
C THR A 58 -4.56 0.39 2.06
N VAL A 59 -3.65 0.13 2.99
CA VAL A 59 -2.31 -0.36 2.70
C VAL A 59 -2.35 -1.88 2.68
N VAL A 60 -1.73 -2.47 1.67
CA VAL A 60 -1.58 -3.92 1.50
C VAL A 60 -0.09 -4.24 1.43
N MET A 61 0.36 -5.14 2.29
CA MET A 61 1.75 -5.59 2.35
C MET A 61 1.82 -7.12 2.42
N PRO A 62 2.89 -7.76 1.90
CA PRO A 62 3.11 -9.18 2.13
C PRO A 62 3.13 -9.50 3.63
N ASP A 63 2.47 -10.58 4.01
CA ASP A 63 2.67 -11.21 5.31
C ASP A 63 4.04 -11.88 5.30
N SER A 64 5.06 -11.11 5.66
CA SER A 64 6.48 -11.46 5.53
C SER A 64 7.01 -12.41 6.61
N ARG A 65 6.16 -13.32 7.11
CA ARG A 65 6.66 -14.58 7.70
C ARG A 65 7.47 -15.27 6.61
N ASN A 66 8.79 -15.06 6.64
CA ASN A 66 9.71 -15.23 5.52
C ASN A 66 10.30 -16.66 5.50
N PRO A 67 9.75 -17.64 4.76
CA PRO A 67 10.36 -18.96 4.65
C PRO A 67 11.65 -18.94 3.80
N TYR A 68 11.92 -17.85 3.07
CA TYR A 68 13.05 -17.77 2.14
C TYR A 68 14.35 -17.30 2.78
N ARG A 69 14.31 -16.75 4.01
CA ARG A 69 15.53 -16.31 4.73
C ARG A 69 16.49 -17.46 5.02
N GLN A 70 16.01 -18.71 5.06
CA GLN A 70 16.83 -19.91 5.27
C GLN A 70 17.27 -20.64 3.98
N MET A 71 16.86 -20.18 2.79
CA MET A 71 17.25 -20.86 1.54
C MET A 71 18.45 -20.24 0.80
N TYR A 72 18.87 -19.01 1.15
CA TYR A 72 19.94 -18.32 0.41
C TYR A 72 21.28 -18.22 1.14
N VAL A 73 21.38 -18.64 2.42
CA VAL A 73 22.67 -18.77 3.10
C VAL A 73 22.59 -19.93 4.11
N ALA A 74 23.39 -20.97 3.91
CA ALA A 74 23.73 -21.90 4.99
C ALA A 74 24.82 -21.22 5.84
N ASN A 75 24.56 -21.00 7.13
CA ASN A 75 25.60 -20.60 8.09
C ASN A 75 26.47 -21.81 8.43
#